data_AF-D3S4Q7-F1
#
_entry.id   AF-D3S4Q7-F1
#
_cell.length_a   1.000
_cell.length_b   1.000
_cell.length_c   1.000
_cell.angle_alpha   90.00
_cell.angle_beta   90.00
_cell.angle_gamma   90.00
#
_symmetry.space_group_name_H-M   'P 1'
#
loop_
_entity.id
_entity.type
_entity.pdbx_description
1 polymer ?
#
loop_
_entity_poly.entity_id
_entity_poly.type
_entity_poly.pdbx_seq_one_letter_code
_entity_poly.pdbx_strand_id
1 'polypeptide(L)'
;MLLRVVKLRALSIIQIVLFLAVSFYLIYKGLILTEYAVFGTIIGLIIHWSVTNKGNHNIVNIKPLSASFRVLLYDIYLSTLLIKGFLEGFSQDLTFLCLIIAGLIVLDYFVEG
;
A
#
# COMPACT_ATOMS: atom_id res chain seq x y z
N MET A 1 -21.43 22.56 -13.48
CA MET A 1 -20.68 21.46 -12.86
C MET A 1 -20.20 20.53 -13.97
N LEU A 2 -19.03 20.81 -14.55
CA LEU A 2 -18.48 20.03 -15.68
C LEU A 2 -17.89 18.73 -15.13
N LEU A 3 -18.46 17.60 -15.56
CA LEU A 3 -17.92 16.26 -15.32
C LEU A 3 -16.51 16.22 -15.93
N ARG A 4 -15.50 16.30 -15.06
CA ARG A 4 -14.11 16.09 -15.42
C ARG A 4 -13.96 14.61 -15.71
N VAL A 5 -14.13 14.20 -16.96
CA VAL A 5 -13.82 12.85 -17.42
C VAL A 5 -12.33 12.65 -17.16
N VAL A 6 -12.03 11.94 -16.08
CA VAL A 6 -10.66 11.54 -15.74
C VAL A 6 -10.21 10.61 -16.86
N LYS A 7 -9.35 11.09 -17.76
CA LYS A 7 -8.64 10.23 -18.71
C LYS A 7 -7.74 9.31 -17.89
N LEU A 8 -8.27 8.17 -17.49
CA LEU A 8 -7.48 7.09 -16.89
C LEU A 8 -6.53 6.58 -17.96
N ARG A 9 -5.22 6.83 -17.78
CA ARG A 9 -4.20 6.16 -18.61
C ARG A 9 -4.28 4.67 -18.33
N ALA A 10 -4.11 3.82 -19.34
CA ALA A 10 -4.19 2.36 -19.18
C ALA A 10 -3.31 1.82 -18.03
N LEU A 11 -2.14 2.45 -17.81
CA LEU A 11 -1.24 2.15 -16.67
C LEU A 11 -1.93 2.33 -15.30
N SER A 12 -2.77 3.36 -15.13
CA SER A 12 -3.50 3.59 -13.88
C SER A 12 -4.57 2.54 -13.63
N ILE A 13 -5.18 1.97 -14.67
CA ILE A 13 -6.17 0.88 -14.53
C ILE A 13 -5.47 -0.39 -14.07
N ILE A 14 -4.35 -0.75 -14.69
CA ILE A 14 -3.56 -1.94 -14.32
C ILE A 14 -3.12 -1.84 -12.85
N GLN A 15 -2.67 -0.68 -12.40
CA GLN A 15 -2.27 -0.46 -11.01
C GLN A 15 -3.44 -0.62 -10.03
N ILE A 16 -4.62 -0.10 -10.36
CA ILE A 16 -5.82 -0.31 -9.54
C ILE A 16 -6.18 -1.80 -9.48
N VAL A 17 -6.12 -2.52 -10.61
CA VAL A 17 -6.39 -3.97 -10.63
C VAL A 17 -5.37 -4.73 -9.78
N LEU A 18 -4.08 -4.41 -9.89
CA LEU A 18 -3.02 -5.02 -9.06
C LEU A 18 -3.22 -4.73 -7.57
N PHE A 19 -3.56 -3.48 -7.23
CA PHE A 19 -3.90 -3.09 -5.87
C PHE A 19 -5.05 -3.92 -5.31
N LEU A 20 -6.16 -4.02 -6.06
CA LEU A 20 -7.32 -4.81 -5.62
C LEU A 20 -6.98 -6.30 -5.50
N ALA A 21 -6.22 -6.86 -6.44
CA ALA A 21 -5.82 -8.27 -6.42
C ALA A 21 -4.96 -8.61 -5.21
N VAL A 22 -3.94 -7.78 -4.91
CA VAL A 22 -3.06 -7.99 -3.74
C VAL A 22 -3.82 -7.77 -2.45
N SER A 23 -4.63 -6.72 -2.35
CA SER A 23 -5.45 -6.45 -1.16
C SER A 23 -6.40 -7.61 -0.87
N PHE A 24 -7.10 -8.10 -1.90
CA PHE A 24 -7.97 -9.26 -1.79
C PHE A 24 -7.21 -10.51 -1.32
N TYR A 25 -6.05 -10.78 -1.92
CA TYR A 25 -5.24 -11.94 -1.54
C TYR A 25 -4.79 -11.89 -0.07
N LEU A 26 -4.30 -10.73 0.39
CA LEU A 26 -3.84 -10.54 1.77
C LEU A 26 -4.99 -10.71 2.78
N ILE A 27 -6.18 -10.21 2.45
CA ILE A 27 -7.39 -10.37 3.27
C ILE A 27 -7.84 -11.84 3.28
N TYR A 28 -7.95 -12.46 2.10
CA TYR A 28 -8.37 -13.86 1.96
C TYR A 28 -7.45 -14.82 2.73
N LYS A 29 -6.14 -14.56 2.73
CA LYS A 29 -5.15 -15.33 3.50
C LYS A 29 -5.06 -14.92 4.98
N GLY A 30 -5.81 -13.92 5.43
CA GLY A 30 -5.78 -13.44 6.81
C GLY A 30 -4.42 -12.86 7.23
N LEU A 31 -3.62 -12.37 6.28
CA LEU A 31 -2.24 -11.95 6.55
C LEU A 31 -2.14 -10.54 7.15
N ILE A 32 -3.16 -9.71 6.91
CA ILE A 32 -3.23 -8.32 7.40
C ILE A 32 -4.34 -8.08 8.41
N LEU A 33 -5.20 -9.08 8.65
CA LEU A 33 -6.27 -9.02 9.66
C LEU A 33 -5.83 -9.74 10.94
N THR A 34 -4.67 -9.33 11.46
CA THR A 34 -4.04 -9.90 12.66
C THR A 34 -3.87 -8.81 13.72
N GLU A 35 -3.49 -9.20 14.94
CA GLU A 35 -3.12 -8.26 16.02
C GLU A 35 -1.99 -7.29 15.61
N TYR A 36 -1.14 -7.70 14.68
CA TYR A 36 -0.06 -6.88 14.14
C TYR A 36 -0.55 -5.75 13.24
N ALA A 37 -1.82 -5.78 12.80
CA ALA A 37 -2.41 -4.75 11.95
C ALA A 37 -2.44 -3.38 12.62
N VAL A 38 -2.62 -3.33 13.95
CA VAL A 38 -2.61 -2.08 14.71
C VAL A 38 -1.23 -1.42 14.62
N PHE A 39 -0.18 -2.18 14.93
CA PHE A 39 1.19 -1.67 14.84
C PHE A 39 1.62 -1.39 13.40
N GLY A 40 1.22 -2.25 12.46
CA GLY A 40 1.48 -2.03 11.04
C GLY A 40 0.79 -0.78 10.50
N THR A 41 -0.40 -0.43 11.01
CA THR A 41 -1.08 0.83 10.66
C THR A 41 -0.31 2.03 11.19
N ILE A 42 0.12 2.00 12.46
CA ILE A 42 0.88 3.10 13.07
C ILE A 42 2.22 3.30 12.34
N ILE A 43 2.98 2.21 12.16
CA ILE A 43 4.28 2.26 11.49
C ILE A 43 4.11 2.61 10.01
N GLY A 44 3.13 2.04 9.33
CA GLY A 44 2.82 2.33 7.94
C GLY A 44 2.46 3.80 7.72
N LEU A 45 1.68 4.41 8.63
CA LEU A 45 1.39 5.85 8.59
C LEU A 45 2.65 6.71 8.79
N ILE A 46 3.53 6.31 9.70
CA ILE A 46 4.81 7.02 9.95
C ILE A 46 5.71 6.91 8.72
N ILE A 47 5.87 5.72 8.14
CA ILE A 47 6.63 5.49 6.90
C ILE A 47 6.02 6.29 5.77
N HIS A 48 4.69 6.24 5.63
CA HIS A 48 4.00 6.94 4.57
C HIS A 48 4.26 8.44 4.66
N TRP A 49 4.09 9.01 5.84
CA TRP A 49 4.34 10.43 6.06
C TRP A 49 5.81 10.81 5.83
N SER A 50 6.75 10.06 6.41
CA SER A 50 8.18 10.42 6.41
C SER A 50 8.90 10.14 5.10
N VAL A 51 8.55 9.06 4.41
CA VAL A 51 9.28 8.57 3.23
C VAL A 51 8.47 8.82 1.96
N THR A 52 7.28 8.23 1.86
CA THR A 52 6.57 8.16 0.58
C THR A 52 5.76 9.42 0.27
N ASN A 53 5.36 10.19 1.29
CA ASN A 53 4.71 11.49 1.15
C ASN A 53 5.69 12.66 1.43
N LYS A 54 7.00 12.38 1.61
CA LYS A 54 8.09 13.35 1.82
C LYS A 54 7.79 14.43 2.89
N GLY A 55 7.05 14.08 3.94
CA GLY A 55 6.67 15.00 5.01
C GLY A 55 5.51 15.93 4.69
N ASN A 56 4.82 15.79 3.56
CA ASN A 56 3.61 16.57 3.27
C ASN A 56 2.53 16.27 4.33
N HIS A 57 2.20 17.29 5.12
CA HIS A 57 1.28 17.18 6.26
C HIS A 57 -0.17 16.83 5.88
N ASN A 58 -0.52 16.94 4.60
CA ASN A 58 -1.89 16.76 4.13
C ASN A 58 -2.25 15.30 3.83
N ILE A 59 -2.10 14.39 4.82
CA ILE A 59 -2.65 13.01 4.76
C ILE A 59 -4.17 13.05 4.46
N VAL A 60 -4.85 14.12 4.85
CA VAL A 60 -6.29 14.37 4.65
C VAL A 60 -6.68 14.50 3.17
N ASN A 61 -5.74 14.80 2.27
CA ASN A 61 -6.03 14.98 0.83
C ASN A 61 -5.82 13.70 -0.01
N ILE A 62 -5.61 12.55 0.64
CA ILE A 62 -5.49 11.27 -0.03
C ILE A 62 -6.87 10.84 -0.55
N LYS A 63 -7.06 10.89 -1.87
CA LYS A 63 -8.32 10.50 -2.52
C LYS A 63 -8.41 8.98 -2.61
N PRO A 64 -9.57 8.36 -2.35
CA PRO A 64 -9.74 6.92 -2.52
C PRO A 64 -9.25 6.44 -3.89
N LEU A 65 -8.49 5.36 -3.90
CA LEU A 65 -7.88 4.75 -5.09
C LEU A 65 -6.85 5.61 -5.85
N SER A 66 -6.46 6.80 -5.37
CA SER A 66 -5.32 7.53 -5.94
C SER A 66 -4.00 6.77 -5.72
N ALA A 67 -2.91 7.13 -6.42
CA ALA A 67 -1.64 6.44 -6.22
C ALA A 67 -1.15 6.65 -4.78
N SER A 68 -1.24 7.89 -4.27
CA SER A 68 -0.96 8.20 -2.86
C SER A 68 -1.77 7.34 -1.86
N PHE A 69 -3.05 7.05 -2.14
CA PHE A 69 -3.88 6.17 -1.29
C PHE A 69 -3.41 4.72 -1.31
N ARG A 70 -3.09 4.21 -2.49
CA ARG A 70 -2.62 2.84 -2.65
C ARG A 70 -1.25 2.66 -1.99
N VAL A 71 -0.34 3.62 -2.15
CA VAL A 71 0.96 3.65 -1.46
C VAL A 71 0.80 3.63 0.05
N LEU A 72 -0.11 4.43 0.62
CA LEU A 72 -0.39 4.38 2.06
C LEU A 72 -0.81 2.99 2.52
N LEU A 73 -1.73 2.34 1.79
CA LEU A 73 -2.16 0.99 2.14
C LEU A 73 -1.04 -0.04 1.97
N TYR A 74 -0.20 0.10 0.95
CA TYR A 74 0.98 -0.76 0.81
C TYR A 74 1.99 -0.56 1.95
N ASP A 75 2.22 0.68 2.40
CA ASP A 75 3.10 0.98 3.53
C ASP A 75 2.58 0.28 4.81
N ILE A 76 1.26 0.29 5.02
CA ILE A 76 0.59 -0.43 6.12
C ILE A 76 0.74 -1.94 5.96
N TYR A 77 0.41 -2.49 4.78
CA TYR A 77 0.51 -3.93 4.54
C TYR A 77 1.93 -4.44 4.72
N LEU A 78 2.91 -3.75 4.15
CA LEU A 78 4.31 -4.09 4.27
C LEU A 78 4.75 -4.06 5.73
N SER A 79 4.38 -3.01 6.47
CA SER A 79 4.69 -2.90 7.90
C SER A 79 4.07 -4.06 8.70
N THR A 80 2.80 -4.39 8.46
CA THR A 80 2.15 -5.53 9.12
C THR A 80 2.85 -6.85 8.82
N LEU A 81 3.21 -7.11 7.56
CA LEU A 81 3.89 -8.35 7.18
C LEU A 81 5.33 -8.42 7.73
N LEU A 82 6.04 -7.29 7.78
CA LEU A 82 7.38 -7.23 8.36
C LEU A 82 7.36 -7.48 9.87
N ILE A 83 6.40 -6.89 10.60
CA ILE A 83 6.23 -7.14 12.03
C ILE A 83 5.90 -8.61 12.27
N LYS A 84 4.93 -9.15 11.51
CA LYS A 84 4.57 -10.56 11.58
C LYS A 84 5.79 -11.46 11.32
N GLY A 85 6.52 -11.22 10.24
CA GLY A 85 7.71 -12.01 9.89
C GLY A 85 8.85 -11.87 10.90
N PHE A 86 9.00 -10.70 11.52
CA PHE A 86 10.00 -10.49 12.57
C PHE A 86 9.67 -11.27 13.85
N LEU A 87 8.39 -11.37 14.21
CA LEU A 87 7.95 -12.03 15.45
C LEU A 87 7.72 -13.54 15.29
N GLU A 88 7.18 -13.97 14.15
CA GLU A 88 6.80 -15.37 13.88
C GLU A 88 7.76 -16.09 12.92
N GLY A 89 8.67 -15.36 12.27
CA GLY A 89 9.59 -15.87 11.27
C GLY A 89 9.17 -15.58 9.82
N PHE A 90 10.17 -15.39 8.95
CA PHE A 90 9.94 -15.16 7.53
C PHE A 90 9.89 -16.49 6.76
N SER A 91 8.73 -16.81 6.21
CA SER A 91 8.62 -17.83 5.17
C SER A 91 9.02 -17.28 3.80
N GLN A 92 9.29 -18.18 2.84
CA GLN A 92 9.55 -17.79 1.45
C GLN A 92 8.37 -17.01 0.86
N ASP A 93 7.15 -17.49 1.10
CA ASP A 93 5.92 -16.84 0.62
C ASP A 93 5.76 -15.43 1.22
N LEU A 94 5.99 -15.28 2.53
CA LEU A 94 5.89 -13.99 3.21
C LEU A 94 6.94 -13.00 2.68
N THR A 95 8.18 -13.47 2.52
CA THR A 95 9.27 -12.68 1.94
C THR A 95 8.93 -12.22 0.52
N PHE A 96 8.41 -13.13 -0.30
CA PHE A 96 8.00 -12.82 -1.66
C PHE A 96 6.87 -11.79 -1.71
N LEU A 97 5.90 -11.87 -0.81
CA LEU A 97 4.84 -10.87 -0.68
C LEU A 97 5.38 -9.50 -0.27
N CYS A 98 6.31 -9.43 0.68
CA CYS A 98 6.98 -8.18 1.05
C CYS A 98 7.67 -7.53 -0.16
N LEU A 99 8.35 -8.32 -0.99
CA LEU A 99 9.01 -7.82 -2.21
C LEU A 99 7.99 -7.34 -3.25
N ILE A 100 6.88 -8.06 -3.45
CA ILE A 100 5.79 -7.61 -4.33
C ILE A 100 5.24 -6.27 -3.86
N ILE A 101 4.93 -6.12 -2.57
CA ILE A 101 4.36 -4.89 -2.03
C ILE A 101 5.37 -3.73 -2.15
N ALA A 102 6.64 -3.96 -1.85
CA ALA A 102 7.69 -2.97 -2.07
C ALA A 102 7.79 -2.54 -3.55
N GLY A 103 7.69 -3.50 -4.48
CA GLY A 103 7.62 -3.20 -5.92
C GLY A 103 6.41 -2.37 -6.30
N LEU A 104 5.24 -2.65 -5.72
CA LEU A 104 4.01 -1.88 -5.97
C LEU A 104 4.09 -0.45 -5.41
N ILE A 105 4.72 -0.26 -4.25
CA ILE A 105 5.02 1.07 -3.70
C ILE A 105 5.84 1.86 -4.72
N VAL A 106 6.93 1.28 -5.21
CA VAL A 106 7.81 1.92 -6.21
C VAL A 106 7.02 2.25 -7.49
N LEU A 107 6.21 1.32 -7.99
CA LEU A 107 5.42 1.54 -9.21
C LEU A 107 4.41 2.68 -9.07
N ASP A 108 3.73 2.79 -7.93
CA ASP A 108 2.73 3.84 -7.69
C ASP A 108 3.36 5.19 -7.31
N TYR A 109 4.54 5.16 -6.67
CA TYR A 109 5.28 6.37 -6.31
C TYR A 109 5.65 7.24 -7.53
N PHE A 110 5.97 6.60 -8.66
CA PHE A 110 6.38 7.32 -9.88
C PHE A 110 5.23 7.70 -10.83
N VAL A 111 3.97 7.48 -10.45
CA VAL A 111 2.81 7.75 -11.32
C VAL A 111 2.22 9.15 -11.10
N GLU A 112 2.41 9.71 -9.91
CA GLU A 112 1.91 11.04 -9.53
C GLU A 112 3.02 12.13 -9.50
N GLY A 113 4.18 11.85 -10.10
CA GLY A 113 5.26 12.83 -10.38
C GLY A 113 5.13 13.51 -11.73
#